data_AF-A0A926DSC8-F1
#
_entry.id   AF-A0A926DSC8-F1
#
_cell.length_a   1.000
_cell.length_b   1.000
_cell.length_c   1.000
_cell.angle_alpha   90.00
_cell.angle_beta   90.00
_cell.angle_gamma   90.00
#
_symmetry.space_group_name_H-M   'P 1'
#
loop_
_entity.id
_entity.type
_entity.pdbx_description
1 polymer ?
#
loop_
_entity_poly.entity_id
_entity_poly.type
_entity_poly.pdbx_seq_one_letter_code
_entity_poly.pdbx_strand_id
1 'polypeptide(L)'
;MKKVILYEPSIGSDNFGDQIIVDSVKYALSGYLSDAFTIEMSTHNPLSWRYLRYIHRTPVTQKIVCGSNLIVGKLNSLIHMRQWALSASTIRQAGPCVFIGVGSQQYNQKINAYTRSAYQYLFNKDYLHSVRDSYTEQALKSIGIHNVVNTACPTMWSLTEEKCASIPTSKASTVVFTLTDYKQDKNRDEKLISCLKRNYKNVWFWVQGNGDAAYFQTLQRTEGIKLLKPNLESYNDFLLNQDTDFVGTRLHGGMRAMQMGRRTIIIAIDNRATELQKDFGIPVIQESDIDQLDDMICGKWETRIELPTDNIRAFMEQFTY
;
A
#
# COMPACT_ATOMS: atom_id res chain seq x y z
N MET A 1 9.96 13.25 -27.23
CA MET A 1 9.53 13.24 -25.82
C MET A 1 8.56 12.09 -25.63
N LYS A 2 8.85 11.17 -24.71
CA LYS A 2 7.97 10.04 -24.39
C LYS A 2 6.72 10.56 -23.68
N LYS A 3 5.61 9.85 -23.81
CA LYS A 3 4.37 10.16 -23.12
C LYS A 3 3.95 8.96 -22.28
N VAL A 4 3.82 9.15 -20.97
CA VAL A 4 3.44 8.09 -20.03
C VAL A 4 2.08 8.45 -19.42
N ILE A 5 1.19 7.46 -19.34
CA ILE A 5 -0.03 7.57 -18.52
C ILE A 5 0.21 6.80 -17.24
N LEU A 6 0.05 7.46 -16.10
CA LEU A 6 0.18 6.88 -14.77
C LEU A 6 -1.21 6.78 -14.14
N TYR A 7 -1.76 5.56 -14.06
CA TYR A 7 -2.97 5.29 -13.30
C TYR A 7 -2.60 5.11 -11.83
N GLU A 8 -3.02 6.03 -10.99
CA GLU A 8 -2.65 6.06 -9.59
C GLU A 8 -3.88 6.15 -8.65
N PRO A 9 -3.85 5.45 -7.50
CA PRO A 9 -4.99 5.37 -6.60
C PRO A 9 -5.14 6.60 -5.70
N SER A 10 -4.11 7.42 -5.52
CA SER A 10 -4.16 8.52 -4.55
C SER A 10 -5.11 9.65 -4.96
N ILE A 11 -5.31 9.86 -6.27
CA ILE A 11 -6.20 10.89 -6.80
C ILE A 11 -7.66 10.55 -6.49
N GLY A 12 -8.26 11.28 -5.57
CA GLY A 12 -9.64 11.05 -5.11
C GLY A 12 -9.78 9.91 -4.10
N SER A 13 -8.67 9.47 -3.48
CA SER A 13 -8.70 8.53 -2.36
C SER A 13 -8.98 9.25 -1.03
N ASP A 14 -9.60 8.54 -0.11
CA ASP A 14 -9.83 8.94 1.27
C ASP A 14 -8.83 8.31 2.25
N ASN A 15 -7.74 7.72 1.73
CA ASN A 15 -6.73 6.99 2.48
C ASN A 15 -5.31 7.37 2.03
N PHE A 16 -4.54 7.99 2.92
CA PHE A 16 -3.15 8.36 2.63
C PHE A 16 -2.22 7.18 2.34
N GLY A 17 -2.64 5.95 2.64
CA GLY A 17 -1.91 4.75 2.23
C GLY A 17 -1.71 4.65 0.72
N ASP A 18 -2.69 5.09 -0.07
CA ASP A 18 -2.58 5.09 -1.53
C ASP A 18 -1.55 6.13 -2.01
N GLN A 19 -1.46 7.28 -1.35
CA GLN A 19 -0.43 8.28 -1.61
C GLN A 19 0.98 7.73 -1.30
N ILE A 20 1.16 7.01 -0.19
CA ILE A 20 2.45 6.39 0.17
C ILE A 20 2.90 5.36 -0.89
N ILE A 21 1.97 4.57 -1.44
CA ILE A 21 2.26 3.65 -2.54
C ILE A 21 2.74 4.42 -3.77
N VAL A 22 2.00 5.47 -4.15
CA VAL A 22 2.31 6.27 -5.34
C VAL A 22 3.66 6.97 -5.20
N ASP A 23 3.94 7.60 -4.05
CA ASP A 23 5.24 8.20 -3.74
C ASP A 23 6.38 7.19 -3.98
N SER A 24 6.19 5.96 -3.51
CA SER A 24 7.21 4.91 -3.62
C SER A 24 7.40 4.41 -5.05
N VAL A 25 6.32 4.28 -5.83
CA VAL A 25 6.41 3.95 -7.26
C VAL A 25 7.08 5.07 -8.05
N LYS A 26 6.70 6.33 -7.83
CA LYS A 26 7.30 7.50 -8.49
C LYS A 26 8.77 7.64 -8.14
N TYR A 27 9.16 7.38 -6.89
CA TYR A 27 10.55 7.36 -6.47
C TYR A 27 11.36 6.28 -7.21
N ALA A 28 10.85 5.05 -7.24
CA ALA A 28 11.50 3.94 -7.94
C ALA A 28 11.64 4.16 -9.45
N LEU A 29 10.66 4.82 -10.08
CA LEU A 29 10.65 5.14 -11.50
C LEU A 29 11.17 6.55 -11.81
N SER A 30 11.79 7.24 -10.85
CA SER A 30 12.14 8.67 -10.99
C SER A 30 12.95 8.95 -12.25
N GLY A 31 13.96 8.12 -12.56
CA GLY A 31 14.72 8.21 -13.80
C GLY A 31 13.87 8.01 -15.06
N TYR A 32 13.00 7.01 -15.10
CA TYR A 32 12.12 6.73 -16.24
C TYR A 32 11.01 7.79 -16.44
N LEU A 33 10.59 8.44 -15.37
CA LEU A 33 9.53 9.46 -15.42
C LEU A 33 10.09 10.86 -15.69
N SER A 34 11.35 11.14 -15.32
CA SER A 34 11.95 12.48 -15.49
C SER A 34 12.09 12.90 -16.95
N ASP A 35 12.32 11.96 -17.88
CA ASP A 35 12.42 12.29 -19.32
C ASP A 35 11.09 12.08 -20.08
N ALA A 36 9.99 11.84 -19.35
CA ALA A 36 8.68 11.59 -19.91
C ALA A 36 7.68 12.72 -19.60
N PHE A 37 6.82 13.03 -20.56
CA PHE A 37 5.59 13.78 -20.30
C PHE A 37 4.59 12.85 -19.62
N THR A 38 4.45 12.97 -18.31
CA THR A 38 3.60 12.09 -17.50
C THR A 38 2.22 12.71 -17.28
N ILE A 39 1.17 11.95 -17.60
CA ILE A 39 -0.23 12.29 -17.32
C ILE A 39 -0.73 11.35 -16.23
N GLU A 40 -1.11 11.92 -15.09
CA GLU A 40 -1.62 11.18 -13.94
C GLU A 40 -3.15 11.09 -13.99
N MET A 41 -3.67 9.89 -13.72
CA MET A 41 -5.10 9.59 -13.78
C MET A 41 -5.50 8.73 -12.59
N SER A 42 -6.65 9.01 -11.99
CA SER A 42 -7.17 8.20 -10.88
C SER A 42 -7.55 6.79 -11.34
N THR A 43 -7.29 5.79 -10.50
CA THR A 43 -7.94 4.47 -10.63
C THR A 43 -9.35 4.47 -10.02
N HIS A 44 -9.63 5.25 -8.98
CA HIS A 44 -10.91 5.25 -8.27
C HIS A 44 -12.01 6.03 -9.00
N ASN A 45 -11.65 7.09 -9.73
CA ASN A 45 -12.63 7.88 -10.46
C ASN A 45 -12.97 7.24 -11.82
N PRO A 46 -14.27 7.20 -12.21
CA PRO A 46 -14.68 6.72 -13.52
C PRO A 46 -13.96 7.46 -14.65
N LEU A 47 -13.31 6.71 -15.53
CA LEU A 47 -12.60 7.31 -16.66
C LEU A 47 -13.59 7.80 -17.73
N SER A 48 -13.42 9.04 -18.19
CA SER A 48 -14.18 9.55 -19.32
C SER A 48 -13.64 9.01 -20.65
N TRP A 49 -14.47 8.28 -21.39
CA TRP A 49 -14.12 7.77 -22.72
C TRP A 49 -13.68 8.89 -23.67
N ARG A 50 -14.35 10.06 -23.61
CA ARG A 50 -14.01 11.23 -24.45
C ARG A 50 -12.66 11.83 -24.07
N TYR A 51 -12.37 11.89 -22.78
CA TYR A 51 -11.10 12.43 -22.29
C TYR A 51 -9.93 11.50 -22.60
N LEU A 52 -10.10 10.19 -22.43
CA LEU A 52 -9.10 9.20 -22.87
C LEU A 52 -8.81 9.33 -24.37
N ARG A 53 -9.85 9.49 -25.20
CA ARG A 53 -9.66 9.69 -26.66
C ARG A 53 -8.89 10.98 -26.97
N TYR A 54 -9.10 12.04 -26.18
CA TYR A 54 -8.32 13.27 -26.29
C TYR A 54 -6.85 13.05 -25.93
N ILE A 55 -6.58 12.35 -24.82
CA ILE A 55 -5.21 11.98 -24.42
C ILE A 55 -4.55 11.12 -25.50
N HIS A 56 -5.26 10.19 -26.12
CA HIS A 56 -4.71 9.33 -27.17
C HIS A 56 -4.54 10.01 -28.54
N ARG A 57 -4.76 11.33 -28.68
CA ARG A 57 -4.47 12.07 -29.92
C ARG A 57 -2.99 12.11 -30.28
N THR A 58 -2.12 11.95 -29.28
CA THR A 58 -0.69 11.76 -29.47
C THR A 58 -0.25 10.38 -28.97
N PRO A 59 0.77 9.75 -29.58
CA PRO A 59 1.24 8.43 -29.18
C PRO A 59 1.56 8.37 -27.69
N VAL A 60 1.11 7.31 -27.02
CA VAL A 60 1.44 7.00 -25.63
C VAL A 60 2.49 5.90 -25.64
N THR A 61 3.63 6.17 -25.04
CA THR A 61 4.76 5.24 -24.97
C THR A 61 4.47 4.11 -23.99
N GLN A 62 3.96 4.44 -22.80
CA GLN A 62 3.69 3.46 -21.75
C GLN A 62 2.47 3.87 -20.94
N LYS A 63 1.72 2.88 -20.47
CA LYS A 63 0.66 3.04 -19.46
C LYS A 63 1.05 2.21 -18.25
N ILE A 64 1.10 2.85 -17.09
CA ILE A 64 1.56 2.25 -15.83
C ILE A 64 0.43 2.33 -14.82
N VAL A 65 0.22 1.28 -14.04
CA VAL A 65 -0.77 1.23 -12.96
C VAL A 65 -0.06 1.01 -11.62
N CYS A 66 -0.18 1.97 -10.71
CA CYS A 66 0.46 1.95 -9.39
C CYS A 66 -0.44 1.30 -8.35
N GLY A 67 -0.03 0.19 -7.73
CA GLY A 67 -0.80 -0.51 -6.67
C GLY A 67 -2.30 -0.51 -6.97
N SER A 68 -3.22 -0.41 -6.02
CA SER A 68 -3.19 -0.83 -4.62
C SER A 68 -3.86 -2.22 -4.58
N ASN A 69 -5.06 -2.35 -3.99
CA ASN A 69 -5.88 -3.56 -4.02
C ASN A 69 -6.68 -3.75 -5.33
N LEU A 70 -6.04 -3.62 -6.50
CA LEU A 70 -6.76 -3.60 -7.80
C LEU A 70 -7.18 -4.97 -8.32
N ILE A 71 -6.66 -6.06 -7.77
CA ILE A 71 -7.02 -7.41 -8.21
C ILE A 71 -8.26 -7.85 -7.43
N VAL A 72 -9.40 -7.94 -8.13
CA VAL A 72 -10.73 -8.21 -7.58
C VAL A 72 -11.41 -9.38 -8.28
N GLY A 73 -12.35 -10.05 -7.61
CA GLY A 73 -13.14 -11.12 -8.24
C GLY A 73 -14.12 -10.62 -9.32
N LYS A 74 -14.61 -9.38 -9.19
CA LYS A 74 -15.64 -8.79 -10.08
C LYS A 74 -15.35 -7.32 -10.38
N LEU A 75 -14.64 -7.03 -11.47
CA LEU A 75 -14.42 -5.66 -11.96
C LEU A 75 -15.73 -4.95 -12.33
N ASN A 76 -16.75 -5.70 -12.74
CA ASN A 76 -18.07 -5.19 -13.09
C ASN A 76 -19.05 -5.14 -11.90
N SER A 77 -18.57 -5.14 -10.65
CA SER A 77 -19.45 -5.00 -9.49
C SER A 77 -20.30 -3.73 -9.61
N LEU A 78 -21.59 -3.86 -9.29
CA LEU A 78 -22.56 -2.75 -9.24
C LEU A 78 -22.89 -2.34 -7.79
N ILE A 79 -22.45 -3.15 -6.82
CA ILE A 79 -22.80 -3.02 -5.40
C ILE A 79 -21.68 -2.33 -4.61
N HIS A 80 -20.43 -2.50 -5.03
CA HIS A 80 -19.27 -1.97 -4.32
C HIS A 80 -18.50 -0.98 -5.20
N MET A 81 -17.93 0.03 -4.55
CA MET A 81 -16.94 0.93 -5.15
C MET A 81 -15.84 0.11 -5.83
N ARG A 82 -15.61 0.40 -7.12
CA ARG A 82 -14.61 -0.31 -7.91
C ARG A 82 -13.24 0.27 -7.60
N GLN A 83 -12.32 -0.57 -7.14
CA GLN A 83 -10.93 -0.20 -6.89
C GLN A 83 -10.26 0.38 -8.16
N TRP A 84 -10.65 -0.14 -9.33
CA TRP A 84 -10.44 0.51 -10.61
C TRP A 84 -11.79 0.74 -11.32
N ALA A 85 -12.21 2.00 -11.45
CA ALA A 85 -13.49 2.38 -12.03
C ALA A 85 -13.47 2.34 -13.57
N LEU A 86 -13.31 1.14 -14.10
CA LEU A 86 -13.40 0.85 -15.53
C LEU A 86 -14.81 0.39 -15.91
N SER A 87 -15.24 0.80 -17.10
CA SER A 87 -16.40 0.28 -17.81
C SER A 87 -15.93 -0.56 -19.00
N ALA A 88 -16.84 -1.33 -19.59
CA ALA A 88 -16.53 -2.09 -20.81
C ALA A 88 -16.00 -1.19 -21.95
N SER A 89 -16.45 0.07 -22.04
CA SER A 89 -16.00 1.02 -23.07
C SER A 89 -14.65 1.66 -22.75
N THR A 90 -14.24 1.74 -21.49
CA THR A 90 -12.97 2.38 -21.09
C THR A 90 -11.81 1.39 -20.99
N ILE A 91 -12.07 0.11 -20.73
CA ILE A 91 -11.02 -0.95 -20.69
C ILE A 91 -10.11 -0.90 -21.92
N ARG A 92 -10.70 -0.77 -23.12
CA ARG A 92 -9.93 -0.77 -24.38
C ARG A 92 -8.94 0.39 -24.49
N GLN A 93 -9.31 1.55 -23.96
CA GLN A 93 -8.45 2.74 -23.96
C GLN A 93 -7.49 2.75 -22.78
N ALA A 94 -7.89 2.15 -21.65
CA ALA A 94 -7.03 2.03 -20.48
C ALA A 94 -5.85 1.11 -20.76
N GLY A 95 -6.08 -0.09 -21.29
CA GLY A 95 -5.03 -1.08 -21.57
C GLY A 95 -4.38 -0.96 -22.97
N PRO A 96 -3.37 -1.80 -23.25
CA PRO A 96 -2.63 -2.61 -22.28
C PRO A 96 -1.71 -1.73 -21.38
N CYS A 97 -1.42 -2.20 -20.18
CA CYS A 97 -0.69 -1.50 -19.12
C CYS A 97 0.40 -2.39 -18.50
N VAL A 98 1.35 -1.75 -17.81
CA VAL A 98 2.29 -2.40 -16.88
C VAL A 98 1.85 -2.12 -15.45
N PHE A 99 1.63 -3.18 -14.68
CA PHE A 99 1.19 -3.10 -13.29
C PHE A 99 2.37 -3.15 -12.33
N ILE A 100 2.31 -2.35 -11.27
CA ILE A 100 3.37 -2.22 -10.27
C ILE A 100 2.79 -2.37 -8.88
N GLY A 101 3.22 -3.37 -8.12
CA GLY A 101 2.83 -3.56 -6.73
C GLY A 101 1.35 -3.85 -6.52
N VAL A 102 0.64 -4.39 -7.52
CA VAL A 102 -0.79 -4.67 -7.38
C VAL A 102 -1.03 -5.88 -6.48
N GLY A 103 -2.15 -5.85 -5.76
CA GLY A 103 -2.54 -6.88 -4.83
C GLY A 103 -3.99 -7.31 -4.94
N SER A 104 -4.26 -8.53 -4.50
CA SER A 104 -5.61 -9.06 -4.32
C SER A 104 -6.31 -8.39 -3.15
N GLN A 105 -7.55 -7.97 -3.38
CA GLN A 105 -8.36 -7.28 -2.37
C GLN A 105 -8.75 -8.20 -1.21
N GLN A 106 -9.06 -9.47 -1.48
CA GLN A 106 -9.55 -10.42 -0.49
C GLN A 106 -9.09 -11.85 -0.81
N TYR A 107 -9.03 -12.69 0.23
CA TYR A 107 -8.84 -14.13 0.05
C TYR A 107 -10.02 -14.79 -0.66
N ASN A 108 -9.74 -15.85 -1.42
CA ASN A 108 -10.71 -16.74 -2.06
C ASN A 108 -11.73 -16.06 -2.98
N GLN A 109 -11.43 -14.85 -3.46
CA GLN A 109 -12.26 -14.17 -4.44
C GLN A 109 -12.28 -14.94 -5.77
N LYS A 110 -13.48 -15.24 -6.26
CA LYS A 110 -13.64 -15.92 -7.56
C LYS A 110 -13.63 -14.90 -8.68
N ILE A 111 -12.55 -14.89 -9.47
CA ILE A 111 -12.43 -14.06 -10.67
C ILE A 111 -13.41 -14.59 -11.73
N ASN A 112 -14.43 -13.78 -12.05
CA ASN A 112 -15.43 -14.16 -13.05
C ASN A 112 -14.86 -14.07 -14.49
N ALA A 113 -15.56 -14.68 -15.45
CA ALA A 113 -15.12 -14.70 -16.85
C ALA A 113 -14.90 -13.30 -17.44
N TYR A 114 -15.79 -12.34 -17.13
CA TYR A 114 -15.63 -10.94 -17.56
C TYR A 114 -14.33 -10.33 -17.04
N THR A 115 -14.05 -10.49 -15.75
CA THR A 115 -12.87 -9.93 -15.09
C THR A 115 -11.60 -10.59 -15.59
N ARG A 116 -11.62 -11.91 -15.81
CA ARG A 116 -10.53 -12.65 -16.45
C ARG A 116 -10.21 -12.07 -17.83
N SER A 117 -11.21 -11.92 -18.71
CA SER A 117 -11.01 -11.37 -20.04
C SER A 117 -10.53 -9.92 -20.00
N ALA A 118 -11.03 -9.12 -19.06
CA ALA A 118 -10.58 -7.75 -18.85
C ALA A 118 -9.10 -7.70 -18.41
N TYR A 119 -8.69 -8.51 -17.44
CA TYR A 119 -7.29 -8.56 -17.01
C TYR A 119 -6.37 -9.08 -18.11
N GLN A 120 -6.75 -10.11 -18.86
CA GLN A 120 -5.96 -10.60 -20.00
C GLN A 120 -5.77 -9.54 -21.11
N TYR A 121 -6.67 -8.55 -21.20
CA TYR A 121 -6.52 -7.41 -22.09
C TYR A 121 -5.68 -6.28 -21.46
N LEU A 122 -5.89 -6.00 -20.18
CA LEU A 122 -5.25 -4.89 -19.48
C LEU A 122 -3.77 -5.17 -19.19
N PHE A 123 -3.38 -6.41 -18.92
CA PHE A 123 -1.98 -6.79 -18.67
C PHE A 123 -1.23 -6.88 -20.00
N ASN A 124 -0.20 -6.05 -20.17
CA ASN A 124 0.62 -6.03 -21.37
C ASN A 124 1.49 -7.29 -21.47
N LYS A 125 1.32 -8.07 -22.54
CA LYS A 125 1.98 -9.36 -22.76
C LYS A 125 3.50 -9.26 -22.93
N ASP A 126 3.99 -8.09 -23.34
CA ASP A 126 5.41 -7.88 -23.65
C ASP A 126 6.23 -7.45 -22.43
N TYR A 127 5.59 -7.32 -21.26
CA TYR A 127 6.22 -6.83 -20.04
C TYR A 127 5.98 -7.80 -18.88
N LEU A 128 6.93 -7.89 -17.95
CA LEU A 128 6.70 -8.38 -16.60
C LEU A 128 5.85 -7.37 -15.81
N HIS A 129 5.02 -7.90 -14.94
CA HIS A 129 4.16 -7.15 -14.03
C HIS A 129 4.54 -7.45 -12.58
N SER A 130 4.59 -6.39 -11.79
CA SER A 130 4.92 -6.47 -10.37
C SER A 130 3.64 -6.65 -9.55
N VAL A 131 3.60 -7.73 -8.77
CA VAL A 131 2.60 -7.95 -7.72
C VAL A 131 3.27 -7.88 -6.35
N ARG A 132 2.48 -7.54 -5.33
CA ARG A 132 3.05 -7.26 -3.99
C ARG A 132 3.23 -8.47 -3.08
N ASP A 133 2.59 -9.60 -3.41
CA ASP A 133 2.56 -10.80 -2.57
C ASP A 133 2.37 -12.07 -3.42
N SER A 134 2.81 -13.21 -2.88
CA SER A 134 2.79 -14.53 -3.52
C SER A 134 1.37 -15.03 -3.74
N TYR A 135 0.44 -14.67 -2.85
CA TYR A 135 -0.98 -14.95 -3.03
C TYR A 135 -1.55 -14.31 -4.30
N THR A 136 -1.25 -13.04 -4.56
CA THR A 136 -1.70 -12.34 -5.76
C THR A 136 -1.03 -12.88 -7.01
N GLU A 137 0.25 -13.24 -6.92
CA GLU A 137 0.98 -13.89 -8.02
C GLU A 137 0.28 -15.18 -8.46
N GLN A 138 -0.06 -16.05 -7.50
CA GLN A 138 -0.78 -17.30 -7.75
C GLN A 138 -2.18 -17.04 -8.30
N ALA A 139 -2.91 -16.06 -7.75
CA ALA A 139 -4.25 -15.70 -8.21
C ALA A 139 -4.25 -15.29 -9.70
N LEU A 140 -3.30 -14.46 -10.13
CA LEU A 140 -3.19 -14.03 -11.54
C LEU A 140 -2.69 -15.15 -12.46
N LYS A 141 -1.71 -15.95 -12.01
CA LYS A 141 -1.26 -17.14 -12.75
C LYS A 141 -2.40 -18.14 -12.98
N SER A 142 -3.30 -18.32 -12.01
CA SER A 142 -4.45 -19.24 -12.11
C SER A 142 -5.44 -18.88 -13.22
N ILE A 143 -5.48 -17.62 -13.65
CA ILE A 143 -6.35 -17.14 -14.73
C ILE A 143 -5.62 -16.98 -16.07
N GLY A 144 -4.35 -17.39 -16.15
CA GLY A 144 -3.55 -17.40 -17.37
C GLY A 144 -2.70 -16.16 -17.61
N ILE A 145 -2.44 -15.35 -16.57
CA ILE A 145 -1.52 -14.21 -16.63
C ILE A 145 -0.21 -14.65 -15.96
N HIS A 146 0.73 -15.11 -16.77
CA HIS A 146 1.97 -15.76 -16.27
C HIS A 146 3.17 -14.81 -16.19
N ASN A 147 3.10 -13.65 -16.85
CA ASN A 147 4.11 -12.60 -16.81
C ASN A 147 3.99 -11.70 -15.58
N VAL A 148 3.69 -12.29 -14.42
CA VAL A 148 3.63 -11.62 -13.11
C VAL A 148 4.71 -12.18 -12.21
N VAL A 149 5.35 -11.31 -11.44
CA VAL A 149 6.40 -11.66 -10.47
C VAL A 149 6.15 -10.94 -9.15
N ASN A 150 6.34 -11.65 -8.04
CA ASN A 150 6.26 -11.05 -6.72
C ASN A 150 7.49 -10.19 -6.45
N THR A 151 7.28 -8.88 -6.35
CA THR A 151 8.34 -7.89 -6.11
C THR A 151 8.22 -7.25 -4.73
N ALA A 152 7.37 -7.75 -3.84
CA ALA A 152 6.89 -7.01 -2.67
C ALA A 152 6.12 -5.72 -3.05
N CYS A 153 5.56 -5.05 -2.04
CA CYS A 153 4.94 -3.74 -2.23
C CYS A 153 6.02 -2.69 -2.54
N PRO A 154 5.80 -1.74 -3.47
CA PRO A 154 6.77 -0.68 -3.79
C PRO A 154 7.20 0.15 -2.58
N THR A 155 6.34 0.24 -1.55
CA THR A 155 6.66 0.90 -0.28
C THR A 155 7.77 0.22 0.50
N MET A 156 8.14 -1.01 0.16
CA MET A 156 9.19 -1.79 0.80
C MET A 156 10.52 -1.74 0.04
N TRP A 157 10.55 -1.27 -1.21
CA TRP A 157 11.75 -1.40 -2.06
C TRP A 157 12.97 -0.61 -1.57
N SER A 158 12.78 0.39 -0.72
CA SER A 158 13.86 1.13 -0.06
C SER A 158 14.28 0.53 1.29
N LEU A 159 13.63 -0.53 1.76
CA LEU A 159 13.93 -1.21 3.01
C LEU A 159 15.04 -2.25 2.79
N THR A 160 16.22 -1.79 2.35
CA THR A 160 17.43 -2.60 2.20
C THR A 160 17.87 -3.18 3.55
N GLU A 161 18.77 -4.16 3.55
CA GLU A 161 19.38 -4.68 4.78
C GLU A 161 20.02 -3.57 5.62
N GLU A 162 20.75 -2.65 4.98
CA GLU A 162 21.34 -1.48 5.64
C GLU A 162 20.27 -0.57 6.27
N LYS A 163 19.19 -0.28 5.52
CA LYS A 163 18.09 0.52 6.02
C LYS A 163 17.44 -0.14 7.24
N CYS A 164 17.18 -1.44 7.16
CA CYS A 164 16.58 -2.22 8.25
C CYS A 164 17.50 -2.26 9.49
N ALA A 165 18.81 -2.43 9.31
CA ALA A 165 19.80 -2.40 10.39
C ALA A 165 19.90 -1.03 11.09
N SER A 166 19.58 0.06 10.38
CA SER A 166 19.54 1.42 10.94
C SER A 166 18.32 1.67 11.85
N ILE A 167 17.29 0.82 11.78
CA ILE A 167 16.07 0.97 12.58
C ILE A 167 16.36 0.58 14.04
N PRO A 168 15.99 1.40 15.04
CA PRO A 168 16.24 1.10 16.45
C PRO A 168 15.67 -0.25 16.89
N THR A 169 16.46 -1.00 17.67
CA THR A 169 16.04 -2.32 18.19
C THR A 169 15.21 -2.25 19.47
N SER A 170 15.20 -1.09 20.13
CA SER A 170 14.55 -0.84 21.41
C SER A 170 13.53 0.27 21.24
N LYS A 171 12.45 0.25 22.05
CA LYS A 171 11.36 1.22 21.97
C LYS A 171 11.81 2.66 22.24
N ALA A 172 11.26 3.60 21.49
CA ALA A 172 11.34 5.02 21.78
C ALA A 172 10.48 5.41 23.00
N SER A 173 10.58 6.68 23.42
CA SER A 173 9.71 7.23 24.47
C SER A 173 8.36 7.74 23.96
N THR A 174 8.24 7.92 22.64
CA THR A 174 7.05 8.40 21.94
C THR A 174 6.57 7.33 20.96
N VAL A 175 5.25 7.25 20.77
CA VAL A 175 4.65 6.42 19.72
C VAL A 175 3.65 7.23 18.92
N VAL A 176 3.64 7.02 17.61
CA VAL A 176 2.52 7.39 16.74
C VAL A 176 1.76 6.14 16.33
N PHE A 177 0.45 6.15 16.48
CA PHE A 177 -0.40 5.02 16.13
C PHE A 177 -1.50 5.40 15.15
N THR A 178 -2.06 4.36 14.52
CA THR A 178 -3.13 4.46 13.54
C THR A 178 -4.21 3.44 13.83
N LEU A 179 -5.44 3.77 13.43
CA LEU A 179 -6.62 2.91 13.51
C LEU A 179 -7.22 2.75 12.12
N THR A 180 -8.16 1.82 11.96
CA THR A 180 -8.80 1.54 10.68
C THR A 180 -10.30 1.52 10.83
N ASP A 181 -10.96 2.53 10.27
CA ASP A 181 -12.39 2.76 10.33
C ASP A 181 -13.27 1.72 9.61
N TYR A 182 -12.80 1.08 8.55
CA TYR A 182 -13.58 0.10 7.78
C TYR A 182 -13.52 -1.33 8.34
N LYS A 183 -12.67 -1.60 9.34
CA LYS A 183 -12.59 -2.89 10.04
C LYS A 183 -12.36 -2.67 11.55
N GLN A 184 -13.35 -2.01 12.14
CA GLN A 184 -13.37 -1.68 13.57
C GLN A 184 -13.42 -2.94 14.42
N ASP A 185 -12.61 -2.95 15.48
CA ASP A 185 -12.71 -3.91 16.58
C ASP A 185 -12.39 -3.16 17.86
N LYS A 186 -13.44 -2.77 18.60
CA LYS A 186 -13.28 -1.96 19.81
C LYS A 186 -12.44 -2.66 20.86
N ASN A 187 -12.58 -3.98 21.03
CA ASN A 187 -11.84 -4.72 22.04
C ASN A 187 -10.34 -4.70 21.71
N ARG A 188 -9.97 -5.07 20.48
CA ARG A 188 -8.58 -5.00 20.01
C ARG A 188 -8.00 -3.59 20.10
N ASP A 189 -8.75 -2.59 19.66
CA ASP A 189 -8.23 -1.22 19.55
C ASP A 189 -8.14 -0.51 20.91
N GLU A 190 -9.03 -0.82 21.87
CA GLU A 190 -8.90 -0.35 23.25
C GLU A 190 -7.76 -1.06 24.00
N LYS A 191 -7.51 -2.35 23.71
CA LYS A 191 -6.31 -3.06 24.19
C LYS A 191 -5.03 -2.44 23.64
N LEU A 192 -4.99 -2.13 22.35
CA LEU A 192 -3.91 -1.40 21.70
C LEU A 192 -3.64 -0.07 22.41
N ILE A 193 -4.65 0.80 22.53
CA ILE A 193 -4.51 2.12 23.19
C ILE A 193 -4.03 1.97 24.64
N SER A 194 -4.60 1.03 25.39
CA SER A 194 -4.21 0.76 26.76
C SER A 194 -2.75 0.34 26.87
N CYS A 195 -2.29 -0.54 25.97
CA CYS A 195 -0.90 -0.98 25.91
C CYS A 195 0.03 0.19 25.58
N LEU A 196 -0.31 1.02 24.60
CA LEU A 196 0.51 2.17 24.22
C LEU A 196 0.65 3.19 25.37
N LYS A 197 -0.45 3.52 26.06
CA LYS A 197 -0.42 4.46 27.19
C LYS A 197 0.38 3.96 28.39
N ARG A 198 0.48 2.64 28.60
CA ARG A 198 1.34 2.07 29.65
C ARG A 198 2.82 2.15 29.29
N ASN A 199 3.14 1.97 28.00
CA ASN A 199 4.52 1.75 27.56
C ASN A 199 5.24 3.01 27.03
N TYR A 200 4.50 4.04 26.62
CA TYR A 200 5.05 5.26 26.03
C TYR A 200 4.68 6.51 26.83
N LYS A 201 5.60 7.47 26.91
CA LYS A 201 5.38 8.76 27.59
C LYS A 201 4.47 9.68 26.78
N ASN A 202 4.64 9.66 25.45
CA ASN A 202 3.83 10.45 24.52
C ASN A 202 3.15 9.51 23.53
N VAL A 203 1.83 9.63 23.39
CA VAL A 203 1.03 8.85 22.45
C VAL A 203 0.37 9.81 21.47
N TRP A 204 0.64 9.61 20.18
CA TRP A 204 0.09 10.40 19.09
C TRP A 204 -0.79 9.55 18.20
N PHE A 205 -1.96 10.05 17.85
CA PHE A 205 -2.84 9.42 16.88
C PHE A 205 -2.72 10.14 15.54
N TRP A 206 -2.39 9.40 14.48
CA TRP A 206 -2.43 9.90 13.12
C TRP A 206 -3.66 9.35 12.38
N VAL A 207 -4.46 10.29 11.86
CA VAL A 207 -5.65 10.00 11.06
C VAL A 207 -5.22 9.75 9.62
N GLN A 208 -5.15 8.48 9.22
CA GLN A 208 -4.72 8.09 7.87
C GLN A 208 -5.89 8.02 6.88
N GLY A 209 -7.05 7.54 7.33
CA GLY A 209 -8.30 7.49 6.57
C GLY A 209 -9.34 8.49 7.09
N ASN A 210 -10.27 8.91 6.22
CA ASN A 210 -11.28 9.91 6.55
C ASN A 210 -12.17 9.56 7.77
N GLY A 211 -12.45 8.28 8.00
CA GLY A 211 -13.29 7.79 9.10
C GLY A 211 -12.53 7.54 10.40
N ASP A 212 -11.19 7.57 10.39
CA ASP A 212 -10.38 7.16 11.54
C ASP A 212 -10.61 8.06 12.75
N ALA A 213 -10.77 9.37 12.53
CA ALA A 213 -11.04 10.33 13.59
C ALA A 213 -12.40 10.07 14.26
N ALA A 214 -13.43 9.81 13.46
CA ALA A 214 -14.77 9.51 13.96
C ALA A 214 -14.77 8.18 14.74
N TYR A 215 -14.08 7.16 14.23
CA TYR A 215 -13.94 5.89 14.93
C TYR A 215 -13.21 6.03 16.27
N PHE A 216 -12.08 6.76 16.28
CA PHE A 216 -11.29 7.03 17.50
C PHE A 216 -12.13 7.67 18.62
N GLN A 217 -13.05 8.56 18.29
CA GLN A 217 -13.96 9.19 19.26
C GLN A 217 -14.92 8.19 19.93
N THR A 218 -15.11 6.99 19.36
CA THR A 218 -15.99 5.95 19.93
C THR A 218 -15.29 5.01 20.92
N LEU A 219 -13.98 5.16 21.09
CA LEU A 219 -13.12 4.32 21.92
C LEU A 219 -12.88 4.94 23.29
N GLN A 220 -12.66 4.10 24.28
CA GLN A 220 -12.33 4.53 25.64
C GLN A 220 -10.83 4.78 25.84
N ARG A 221 -10.50 5.44 26.96
CA ARG A 221 -9.12 5.67 27.44
C ARG A 221 -8.27 6.54 26.49
N THR A 222 -8.91 7.38 25.69
CA THR A 222 -8.27 8.23 24.68
C THR A 222 -7.70 9.53 25.24
N GLU A 223 -7.86 9.80 26.54
CA GLU A 223 -7.43 11.04 27.17
C GLU A 223 -5.91 11.19 27.14
N GLY A 224 -5.43 12.41 26.84
CA GLY A 224 -4.01 12.72 26.75
C GLY A 224 -3.32 12.26 25.46
N ILE A 225 -4.04 11.59 24.54
CA ILE A 225 -3.54 11.27 23.21
C ILE A 225 -3.55 12.55 22.36
N LYS A 226 -2.41 12.85 21.72
CA LYS A 226 -2.25 14.02 20.86
C LYS A 226 -2.65 13.68 19.43
N LEU A 227 -3.35 14.58 18.74
CA LEU A 227 -3.71 14.38 17.34
C LEU A 227 -2.63 14.96 16.44
N LEU A 228 -2.14 14.14 15.49
CA LEU A 228 -1.31 14.61 14.40
C LEU A 228 -2.20 15.10 13.26
N LYS A 229 -1.76 16.15 12.55
CA LYS A 229 -2.53 16.69 11.42
C LYS A 229 -2.77 15.60 10.36
N PRO A 230 -3.98 15.52 9.78
CA PRO A 230 -4.36 14.46 8.85
C PRO A 230 -3.84 14.75 7.44
N ASN A 231 -2.52 14.81 7.27
CA ASN A 231 -1.88 14.90 5.97
C ASN A 231 -0.51 14.22 6.01
N LEU A 232 -0.02 13.80 4.83
CA LEU A 232 1.22 13.05 4.72
C LEU A 232 2.47 13.89 5.05
N GLU A 233 2.45 15.20 4.76
CA GLU A 233 3.55 16.12 5.08
C GLU A 233 3.81 16.16 6.59
N SER A 234 2.77 16.42 7.39
CA SER A 234 2.87 16.46 8.85
C SER A 234 3.27 15.12 9.46
N TYR A 235 2.87 14.01 8.84
CA TYR A 235 3.31 12.68 9.26
C TYR A 235 4.78 12.43 8.97
N ASN A 236 5.24 12.78 7.77
CA ASN A 236 6.65 12.70 7.37
C ASN A 236 7.52 13.56 8.29
N ASP A 237 7.13 14.81 8.54
CA ASP A 237 7.86 15.72 9.41
C ASP A 237 7.95 15.19 10.85
N PHE A 238 6.85 14.62 11.36
CA PHE A 238 6.84 14.00 12.67
C PHE A 238 7.79 12.81 12.75
N LEU A 239 7.72 11.91 11.78
CA LEU A 239 8.60 10.76 11.68
C LEU A 239 10.06 11.15 11.48
N LEU A 240 10.39 12.26 10.80
CA LEU A 240 11.78 12.68 10.62
C LEU A 240 12.36 13.35 11.87
N ASN A 241 11.57 14.15 12.57
CA ASN A 241 12.06 15.04 13.63
C ASN A 241 11.80 14.56 15.06
N GLN A 242 11.13 13.42 15.24
CA GLN A 242 10.86 12.84 16.55
C GLN A 242 11.44 11.43 16.67
N ASP A 243 12.06 11.14 17.81
CA ASP A 243 12.36 9.76 18.18
C ASP A 243 11.05 9.06 18.61
N THR A 244 10.48 8.32 17.66
CA THR A 244 9.15 7.72 17.78
C THR A 244 9.11 6.31 17.21
N ASP A 245 8.34 5.45 17.87
CA ASP A 245 7.90 4.18 17.29
C ASP A 245 6.61 4.42 16.47
N PHE A 246 6.30 3.48 15.57
CA PHE A 246 4.98 3.31 14.99
C PHE A 246 4.34 2.02 15.50
N VAL A 247 3.07 2.07 15.91
CA VAL A 247 2.27 0.87 16.18
C VAL A 247 0.87 1.08 15.62
N GLY A 248 0.31 0.20 14.79
CA GLY A 248 -1.08 0.43 14.36
C GLY A 248 -1.61 -0.49 13.28
N THR A 249 -2.88 -0.29 12.93
CA THR A 249 -3.62 -1.17 12.00
C THR A 249 -3.53 -0.73 10.54
N ARG A 250 -2.98 0.45 10.25
CA ARG A 250 -2.76 0.92 8.88
C ARG A 250 -1.38 0.50 8.37
N LEU A 251 -1.36 -0.55 7.55
CA LEU A 251 -0.14 -1.13 6.95
C LEU A 251 0.80 -0.07 6.33
N HIS A 252 0.30 0.79 5.45
CA HIS A 252 1.15 1.72 4.71
C HIS A 252 1.69 2.88 5.57
N GLY A 253 1.00 3.27 6.64
CA GLY A 253 1.56 4.17 7.65
C GLY A 253 2.81 3.55 8.27
N GLY A 254 2.73 2.27 8.65
CA GLY A 254 3.88 1.53 9.16
C GLY A 254 5.02 1.39 8.14
N MET A 255 4.70 1.13 6.86
CA MET A 255 5.72 1.10 5.81
C MET A 255 6.46 2.45 5.70
N ARG A 256 5.72 3.57 5.72
CA ARG A 256 6.32 4.91 5.69
C ARG A 256 7.18 5.17 6.93
N ALA A 257 6.77 4.72 8.10
CA ALA A 257 7.57 4.79 9.32
C ALA A 257 8.91 4.04 9.17
N MET A 258 8.89 2.81 8.64
CA MET A 258 10.12 2.05 8.35
C MET A 258 11.00 2.73 7.28
N GLN A 259 10.40 3.29 6.22
CA GLN A 259 11.13 4.10 5.23
C GLN A 259 11.86 5.28 5.89
N MET A 260 11.34 5.80 7.00
CA MET A 260 11.95 6.87 7.80
C MET A 260 12.82 6.37 8.96
N GLY A 261 13.14 5.08 8.99
CA GLY A 261 14.05 4.51 9.99
C GLY A 261 13.40 4.32 11.36
N ARG A 262 12.06 4.26 11.45
CA ARG A 262 11.34 4.13 12.71
C ARG A 262 10.95 2.69 13.00
N ARG A 263 11.13 2.28 14.25
CA ARG A 263 10.72 0.98 14.77
C ARG A 263 9.21 0.88 14.65
N THR A 264 8.75 -0.19 14.01
CA THR A 264 7.37 -0.30 13.53
C THR A 264 6.79 -1.64 13.92
N ILE A 265 5.58 -1.65 14.49
CA ILE A 265 4.78 -2.86 14.73
C ILE A 265 3.43 -2.69 14.03
N ILE A 266 3.10 -3.60 13.13
CA ILE A 266 1.86 -3.54 12.36
C ILE A 266 0.86 -4.54 12.93
N ILE A 267 -0.35 -4.08 13.25
CA ILE A 267 -1.44 -4.96 13.67
C ILE A 267 -2.16 -5.45 12.42
N ALA A 268 -2.08 -6.75 12.14
CA ALA A 268 -2.69 -7.35 10.96
C ALA A 268 -4.21 -7.46 11.15
N ILE A 269 -4.92 -6.63 10.40
CA ILE A 269 -6.38 -6.64 10.31
C ILE A 269 -6.87 -7.21 8.97
N ASP A 270 -5.99 -7.52 8.03
CA ASP A 270 -6.37 -8.09 6.75
C ASP A 270 -5.25 -8.97 6.18
N ASN A 271 -5.52 -9.52 5.00
CA ASN A 271 -4.59 -10.38 4.29
C ASN A 271 -3.28 -9.67 3.90
N ARG A 272 -3.27 -8.34 3.79
CA ARG A 272 -2.10 -7.62 3.27
C ARG A 272 -0.94 -7.70 4.25
N ALA A 273 -1.18 -7.33 5.50
CA ALA A 273 -0.13 -7.41 6.52
C ALA A 273 0.32 -8.86 6.74
N THR A 274 -0.63 -9.81 6.69
CA THR A 274 -0.35 -11.24 6.86
C THR A 274 0.51 -11.81 5.72
N GLU A 275 0.16 -11.56 4.46
CA GLU A 275 0.95 -12.05 3.32
C GLU A 275 2.31 -11.37 3.24
N LEU A 276 2.42 -10.08 3.53
CA LEU A 276 3.73 -9.40 3.57
C LEU A 276 4.60 -9.92 4.72
N GLN A 277 4.01 -10.26 5.88
CA GLN A 277 4.75 -10.88 6.98
C GLN A 277 5.29 -12.25 6.55
N LYS A 278 4.41 -13.07 5.95
CA LYS A 278 4.75 -14.42 5.50
C LYS A 278 5.81 -14.41 4.40
N ASP A 279 5.70 -13.52 3.43
CA ASP A 279 6.59 -13.48 2.28
C ASP A 279 7.92 -12.79 2.59
N PHE A 280 7.93 -11.77 3.46
CA PHE A 280 9.08 -10.87 3.61
C PHE A 280 9.49 -10.56 5.05
N GLY A 281 8.77 -11.07 6.05
CA GLY A 281 9.17 -10.95 7.46
C GLY A 281 8.87 -9.60 8.13
N ILE A 282 7.94 -8.78 7.59
CA ILE A 282 7.62 -7.48 8.22
C ILE A 282 7.13 -7.65 9.68
N PRO A 283 7.46 -6.73 10.61
CA PRO A 283 7.10 -6.89 12.02
C PRO A 283 5.58 -6.71 12.23
N VAL A 284 4.89 -7.82 12.45
CA VAL A 284 3.43 -7.89 12.52
C VAL A 284 2.97 -8.66 13.75
N ILE A 285 1.91 -8.16 14.39
CA ILE A 285 1.09 -8.89 15.37
C ILE A 285 -0.26 -9.18 14.75
N GLN A 286 -0.69 -10.43 14.82
CA GLN A 286 -2.03 -10.83 14.37
C GLN A 286 -3.10 -10.28 15.32
N GLU A 287 -4.30 -9.96 14.81
CA GLU A 287 -5.37 -9.40 15.65
C GLU A 287 -5.75 -10.33 16.82
N SER A 288 -5.64 -11.65 16.64
CA SER A 288 -5.84 -12.67 17.67
C SER A 288 -4.80 -12.61 18.80
N ASP A 289 -3.63 -12.06 18.53
CA ASP A 289 -2.45 -12.06 19.41
C ASP A 289 -2.17 -10.68 19.99
N ILE A 290 -3.16 -9.79 20.00
CA ILE A 290 -3.02 -8.41 20.50
C ILE A 290 -2.51 -8.35 21.95
N ASP A 291 -2.76 -9.39 22.74
CA ASP A 291 -2.28 -9.48 24.13
C ASP A 291 -0.74 -9.64 24.22
N GLN A 292 -0.08 -10.08 23.14
CA GLN A 292 1.39 -10.17 23.04
C GLN A 292 2.07 -8.84 22.66
N LEU A 293 1.29 -7.77 22.42
CA LEU A 293 1.82 -6.48 21.99
C LEU A 293 2.74 -5.84 23.02
N ASP A 294 2.44 -6.01 24.32
CA ASP A 294 3.24 -5.45 25.41
C ASP A 294 4.68 -6.03 25.39
N ASP A 295 4.77 -7.35 25.24
CA ASP A 295 6.05 -8.08 25.14
C ASP A 295 6.84 -7.65 23.90
N MET A 296 6.19 -7.50 22.74
CA MET A 296 6.88 -7.04 21.53
C MET A 296 7.35 -5.59 21.64
N ILE A 297 6.58 -4.71 22.29
CA ILE A 297 6.98 -3.32 22.53
C ILE A 297 8.21 -3.28 23.46
N CYS A 298 8.16 -3.99 24.59
CA CYS A 298 9.21 -3.99 25.61
C CYS A 298 10.46 -4.79 25.21
N GLY A 299 10.30 -5.77 24.34
CA GLY A 299 11.38 -6.61 23.84
C GLY A 299 12.37 -5.86 22.95
N LYS A 300 13.60 -6.38 22.89
CA LYS A 300 14.64 -5.94 21.97
C LYS A 300 14.66 -6.88 20.76
N TRP A 301 14.48 -6.33 19.57
CA TRP A 301 14.47 -7.09 18.32
C TRP A 301 14.94 -6.25 17.15
N GLU A 302 15.41 -6.90 16.09
CA GLU A 302 15.89 -6.24 14.88
C GLU A 302 14.81 -6.25 13.81
N THR A 303 14.73 -5.17 13.02
CA THR A 303 13.91 -5.20 11.80
C THR A 303 14.67 -5.98 10.75
N ARG A 304 14.06 -7.06 10.23
CA ARG A 304 14.63 -7.88 9.16
C ARG A 304 13.57 -8.07 8.08
N ILE A 305 13.86 -7.61 6.87
CA ILE A 305 12.94 -7.72 5.73
C ILE A 305 13.69 -8.39 4.59
N GLU A 306 13.15 -9.50 4.09
CA GLU A 306 13.74 -10.26 2.99
C GLU A 306 13.10 -9.83 1.67
N LEU A 307 13.73 -8.87 0.98
CA LEU A 307 13.21 -8.38 -0.30
C LEU A 307 13.55 -9.34 -1.46
N PRO A 308 12.62 -9.58 -2.41
CA PRO A 308 12.88 -10.37 -3.61
C PRO A 308 13.67 -9.56 -4.65
N THR A 309 14.93 -9.24 -4.31
CA THR A 309 15.77 -8.27 -5.03
C THR A 309 15.97 -8.63 -6.50
N ASP A 310 16.11 -9.91 -6.83
CA ASP A 310 16.25 -10.34 -8.23
C ASP A 310 14.96 -10.12 -9.04
N ASN A 311 13.78 -10.36 -8.45
CA ASN A 311 12.51 -10.06 -9.09
C ASN A 311 12.31 -8.56 -9.27
N ILE A 312 12.67 -7.76 -8.27
CA ILE A 312 12.62 -6.29 -8.35
C ILE A 312 13.54 -5.82 -9.48
N ARG A 313 14.79 -6.32 -9.54
CA ARG A 313 15.76 -5.97 -10.59
C ARG A 313 15.23 -6.33 -11.98
N ALA A 314 14.81 -7.59 -12.19
CA ALA A 314 14.29 -8.06 -13.47
C ALA A 314 13.04 -7.27 -13.92
N PHE A 315 12.16 -6.90 -12.97
CA PHE A 315 11.02 -6.05 -13.28
C PHE A 315 11.45 -4.62 -13.66
N MET A 316 12.44 -4.05 -12.96
CA MET A 316 12.89 -2.67 -13.17
C MET A 316 13.72 -2.47 -14.44
N GLU A 317 14.43 -3.51 -14.91
CA GLU A 317 15.20 -3.50 -16.17
C GLU A 317 14.36 -3.15 -17.41
N GLN A 318 13.03 -3.28 -17.32
CA GLN A 318 12.10 -2.91 -18.38
C GLN A 318 11.89 -1.40 -18.53
N PHE A 319 12.34 -0.62 -17.55
CA PHE A 319 12.18 0.84 -17.49
C PHE A 319 13.50 1.57 -17.76
N THR A 320 14.32 1.03 -18.66
CA THR A 320 15.53 1.70 -19.14
C THR A 320 15.24 2.59 -20.35
N TYR A 321 16.14 3.55 -20.58
CA TYR A 321 16.24 4.27 -21.85
C TYR A 321 17.23 3.56 -22.78
#